data_AF-A0A816WFT0-F1
#
_entry.id   AF-A0A816WFT0-F1
#
_cell.length_a   1.000
_cell.length_b   1.000
_cell.length_c   1.000
_cell.angle_alpha   90.00
_cell.angle_beta   90.00
_cell.angle_gamma   90.00
#
_symmetry.space_group_name_H-M   'P 1'
#
loop_
_entity.id
_entity.type
_entity.pdbx_description
1 polymer ?
#
loop_
_entity_poly.entity_id
_entity_poly.type
_entity_poly.pdbx_seq_one_letter_code
_entity_poly.pdbx_strand_id
1 'polypeptide(L)'
;MNKVLKLAKNAKVMIIKNICVNDGLANGVTGRIVDYIENTNSQVTHIKIKCDSTKVGRLHRISCPNCQGQDTICVIRENDTIDQQDNDFRSNKGTKQFPLRLSWAMTIHKAQGITVDQVAISTKDMFGTGMGYTALSRVRTLEGLFLIDLHVNKFYCNENIDRVLSQMKQVKRKQLIFQNSSNYLNILFHNIEGLKYLICLTETWLNDKIKKTNFEMNGYQLIHKSRSSSFSNNHKLHCQKRGGIALYYRDDISLQEIHSCEHLNFEHITFELLKEKLIVLNCYRSPQQNKTEFLTNLTKHLKEKL
;
A
#
# COMPACT_ATOMS: atom_id res chain seq x y z
N MET A 1 -17.45 29.47 0.89
CA MET A 1 -16.15 30.14 1.15
C MET A 1 -15.13 29.66 0.14
N ASN A 2 -14.54 30.56 -0.65
CA ASN A 2 -13.39 30.22 -1.49
C ASN A 2 -12.19 29.89 -0.59
N LYS A 3 -11.73 28.63 -0.61
CA LYS A 3 -10.56 28.20 0.15
C LYS A 3 -9.30 28.64 -0.59
N VAL A 4 -8.48 29.48 0.05
CA VAL A 4 -7.24 30.02 -0.53
C VAL A 4 -6.03 29.31 0.09
N LEU A 5 -5.12 28.83 -0.76
CA LEU A 5 -3.81 28.32 -0.33
C LEU A 5 -2.80 29.46 -0.39
N LYS A 6 -2.34 29.93 0.78
CA LYS A 6 -1.28 30.95 0.90
C LYS A 6 0.06 30.26 1.08
N LEU A 7 1.04 30.65 0.27
CA LEU A 7 2.38 30.07 0.24
C LEU A 7 3.42 31.18 0.24
N ALA A 8 4.64 30.86 0.70
CA ALA A 8 5.79 31.75 0.68
C ALA A 8 7.06 30.94 0.35
N LYS A 9 8.11 31.62 -0.08
CA LYS A 9 9.44 31.01 -0.19
C LYS A 9 9.86 30.46 1.18
N ASN A 10 10.57 29.33 1.18
CA ASN A 10 10.93 28.52 2.34
C ASN A 10 9.77 27.85 3.09
N ALA A 11 8.52 28.00 2.64
CA ALA A 11 7.40 27.33 3.28
C ALA A 11 7.55 25.81 3.19
N LYS A 12 7.33 25.11 4.31
CA LYS A 12 7.31 23.65 4.36
C LYS A 12 5.98 23.16 3.79
N VAL A 13 6.05 22.32 2.76
CA VAL A 13 4.88 21.79 2.05
C VAL A 13 4.92 20.28 1.89
N MET A 14 3.75 19.70 1.71
CA MET A 14 3.52 18.29 1.42
C MET A 14 2.70 18.16 0.15
N ILE A 15 3.10 17.23 -0.72
CA ILE A 15 2.33 16.82 -1.90
C ILE A 15 1.16 15.94 -1.43
N ILE A 16 -0.05 16.29 -1.84
CA ILE A 16 -1.28 15.58 -1.40
C ILE A 16 -1.88 14.64 -2.47
N LYS A 17 -1.19 14.48 -3.61
CA LYS A 17 -1.59 13.60 -4.71
C LYS A 17 -0.42 12.82 -5.30
N ASN A 18 -0.73 11.74 -6.00
CA ASN A 18 0.25 10.99 -6.75
C ASN A 18 0.49 11.66 -8.11
N ILE A 19 1.63 12.33 -8.25
CA ILE A 19 2.03 13.01 -9.50
C ILE A 19 2.77 12.02 -10.40
N CYS A 20 3.81 11.37 -9.88
CA CYS A 20 4.58 10.35 -10.58
C CYS A 20 5.15 9.33 -9.59
N VAL A 21 4.40 8.27 -9.34
CA VAL A 21 4.77 7.21 -8.35
C VAL A 21 6.10 6.55 -8.72
N ASN A 22 6.36 6.33 -10.01
CA ASN A 22 7.62 5.73 -10.48
C ASN A 22 8.86 6.59 -10.17
N ASP A 23 8.70 7.90 -10.01
CA ASP A 23 9.77 8.85 -9.64
C ASP A 23 9.70 9.27 -8.16
N GLY A 24 8.90 8.55 -7.36
CA GLY A 24 8.70 8.83 -5.94
C GLY A 24 7.89 10.09 -5.63
N LEU A 25 7.34 10.79 -6.64
CA LEU A 25 6.48 11.96 -6.48
C LEU A 25 5.06 11.53 -6.14
N ALA A 26 4.89 11.06 -4.91
CA ALA A 26 3.65 10.51 -4.38
C ALA A 26 3.04 11.39 -3.28
N ASN A 27 1.79 11.07 -2.91
CA ASN A 27 1.13 11.64 -1.75
C ASN A 27 1.98 11.42 -0.49
N GLY A 28 2.17 12.47 0.31
CA GLY A 28 2.97 12.45 1.54
C GLY A 28 4.39 12.96 1.38
N VAL A 29 4.89 13.13 0.16
CA VAL A 29 6.23 13.71 -0.06
C VAL A 29 6.30 15.13 0.48
N THR A 30 7.29 15.40 1.31
CA THR A 30 7.55 16.72 1.90
C THR A 30 8.73 17.44 1.26
N GLY A 31 8.71 18.76 1.33
CA GLY A 31 9.78 19.62 0.85
C GLY A 31 9.58 21.07 1.26
N ARG A 32 10.43 21.95 0.73
CA ARG A 32 10.35 23.41 0.92
C ARG A 32 10.16 24.11 -0.41
N ILE A 33 9.32 25.14 -0.43
CA ILE A 33 9.17 26.01 -1.58
C ILE A 33 10.46 26.81 -1.76
N VAL A 34 11.04 26.73 -2.95
CA VAL A 34 12.23 27.50 -3.33
C VAL A 34 11.82 28.73 -4.13
N ASP A 35 10.94 28.55 -5.11
CA ASP A 35 10.49 29.63 -5.98
C ASP A 35 9.13 29.32 -6.63
N TYR A 36 8.64 30.23 -7.45
CA TYR A 36 7.46 30.05 -8.28
C TYR A 36 7.67 30.69 -9.65
N ILE A 37 6.90 30.23 -10.64
CA ILE A 37 6.95 30.74 -12.01
C ILE A 37 5.60 31.34 -12.35
N GLU A 38 5.60 32.58 -12.83
CA GLU A 38 4.41 33.30 -13.26
C GLU A 38 4.32 33.35 -14.78
N ASN A 39 3.10 33.43 -15.30
CA ASN A 39 2.88 33.79 -16.70
C ASN A 39 2.87 35.32 -16.87
N THR A 40 2.66 35.77 -18.11
CA THR A 40 2.54 37.20 -18.47
C THR A 40 1.44 37.94 -17.71
N ASN A 41 0.45 37.22 -17.17
CA ASN A 41 -0.68 37.78 -16.44
C ASN A 41 -0.45 37.77 -14.91
N SER A 42 0.79 37.61 -14.45
CA SER A 42 1.15 37.50 -13.02
C SER A 42 0.44 36.34 -12.31
N GLN A 43 0.04 35.30 -13.03
CA GLN A 43 -0.57 34.11 -12.45
C GLN A 43 0.49 33.04 -12.25
N VAL A 44 0.61 32.54 -11.01
CA VAL A 44 1.51 31.42 -10.69
C VAL A 44 1.08 30.16 -11.43
N THR A 45 1.97 29.67 -12.29
CA THR A 45 1.80 28.46 -13.11
C THR A 45 2.50 27.25 -12.49
N HIS A 46 3.67 27.45 -11.90
CA HIS A 46 4.48 26.39 -11.28
C HIS A 46 4.98 26.82 -9.91
N ILE A 47 5.09 25.85 -9.00
CA ILE A 47 5.76 26.01 -7.70
C ILE A 47 7.00 25.12 -7.70
N LYS A 48 8.16 25.71 -7.48
CA LYS A 48 9.43 25.00 -7.35
C LYS A 48 9.62 24.52 -5.92
N ILE A 49 9.80 23.22 -5.74
CA ILE A 49 9.96 22.59 -4.42
C ILE A 49 11.27 21.82 -4.37
N LYS A 50 12.07 22.05 -3.32
CA LYS A 50 13.16 21.16 -2.94
C LYS A 50 12.60 20.08 -2.02
N CYS A 51 12.54 18.84 -2.49
CA CYS A 51 12.10 17.70 -1.68
C CYS A 51 13.10 17.41 -0.57
N ASP A 52 12.63 16.88 0.56
CA ASP A 52 13.52 16.50 1.67
C ASP A 52 14.43 15.33 1.29
N SER A 53 13.95 14.44 0.42
CA SER A 53 14.72 13.33 -0.13
C SER A 53 15.21 13.63 -1.53
N THR A 54 16.53 13.59 -1.74
CA THR A 54 17.18 13.71 -3.06
C THR A 54 16.90 12.52 -3.98
N LYS A 55 16.30 11.43 -3.46
CA LYS A 55 15.86 10.28 -4.26
C LYS A 55 14.57 10.54 -5.02
N VAL A 56 13.74 11.44 -4.52
CA VAL A 56 12.42 11.76 -5.10
C VAL A 56 12.57 12.79 -6.23
N GLY A 57 11.84 12.60 -7.33
CA GLY A 57 11.78 13.57 -8.43
C GLY A 57 13.03 13.60 -9.32
N ARG A 58 13.81 12.51 -9.35
CA ARG A 58 15.07 12.45 -10.12
C ARG A 58 14.82 12.54 -11.61
N LEU A 59 13.86 11.78 -12.12
CA LEU A 59 13.51 11.79 -13.53
C LEU A 59 12.87 13.13 -13.90
N HIS A 60 12.03 13.68 -13.02
CA HIS A 60 11.39 14.98 -13.20
C HIS A 60 12.41 16.12 -13.31
N ARG A 61 13.49 16.11 -12.50
CA ARG A 61 14.57 17.10 -12.59
C ARG A 61 15.28 17.11 -13.95
N ILE A 62 15.37 15.95 -14.59
CA ILE A 62 16.01 15.81 -15.90
C ILE A 62 15.04 16.23 -17.02
N SER A 63 13.77 15.81 -16.92
CA SER A 63 12.79 16.00 -17.98
C SER A 63 12.13 17.38 -17.97
N CYS A 64 12.00 18.04 -16.82
CA CYS A 64 11.37 19.35 -16.70
C CYS A 64 12.37 20.46 -17.06
N PRO A 65 12.15 21.24 -18.15
CA PRO A 65 13.06 22.32 -18.55
C PRO A 65 13.29 23.34 -17.43
N ASN A 66 12.26 23.61 -16.64
CA ASN A 66 12.29 24.56 -15.53
C ASN A 66 13.10 24.07 -14.32
N CYS A 67 13.49 22.80 -14.27
CA CYS A 67 14.22 22.17 -13.18
C CYS A 67 15.61 21.66 -13.58
N GLN A 68 16.01 21.78 -14.85
CA GLN A 68 17.28 21.25 -15.33
C GLN A 68 18.46 21.87 -14.56
N GLY A 69 19.32 21.00 -14.02
CA GLY A 69 20.47 21.42 -13.21
C GLY A 69 20.14 21.95 -11.81
N GLN A 70 18.87 21.91 -11.39
CA GLN A 70 18.43 22.37 -10.07
C GLN A 70 17.94 21.19 -9.21
N ASP A 71 18.21 21.23 -7.90
CA ASP A 71 17.66 20.27 -6.93
C ASP A 71 16.22 20.64 -6.53
N THR A 72 15.36 20.83 -7.54
CA THR A 72 13.95 21.24 -7.36
C THR A 72 13.04 20.51 -8.33
N ILE A 73 11.79 20.29 -7.95
CA ILE A 73 10.72 19.83 -8.83
C ILE A 73 9.73 20.97 -9.11
N CYS A 74 9.00 20.89 -10.21
CA CYS A 74 7.94 21.82 -10.54
C CYS A 74 6.57 21.17 -10.33
N VAL A 75 5.76 21.74 -9.43
CA VAL A 75 4.38 21.30 -9.20
C VAL A 75 3.42 22.24 -9.89
N ILE A 76 2.48 21.68 -10.65
CA ILE A 76 1.44 22.41 -11.39
C ILE A 76 0.07 22.19 -10.76
N ARG A 77 -0.92 22.98 -11.17
CA ARG A 77 -2.31 22.80 -10.73
C ARG A 77 -2.91 21.54 -11.37
N GLU A 78 -3.56 20.73 -10.56
CA GLU A 78 -4.32 19.57 -10.99
C GLU A 78 -5.82 19.80 -10.78
N ASN A 79 -6.64 19.13 -11.59
CA ASN A 79 -8.07 19.08 -11.37
C ASN A 79 -8.38 17.99 -10.34
N ASP A 80 -9.07 18.35 -9.25
CA ASP A 80 -9.81 17.41 -8.43
C ASP A 80 -11.13 17.12 -9.13
N THR A 81 -11.26 15.95 -9.73
CA THR A 81 -12.58 15.35 -9.96
C THR A 81 -12.97 14.68 -8.66
N ILE A 82 -14.07 15.12 -8.05
CA ILE A 82 -14.68 14.37 -6.95
C ILE A 82 -15.03 13.01 -7.54
N ASP A 83 -14.43 11.95 -6.99
CA ASP A 83 -14.67 10.58 -7.45
C ASP A 83 -16.16 10.27 -7.37
N GLN A 84 -16.71 9.75 -8.47
CA GLN A 84 -18.12 9.42 -8.69
C GLN A 84 -18.61 8.22 -7.86
N GLN A 85 -18.23 8.12 -6.58
CA GLN A 85 -18.67 7.02 -5.71
C GLN A 85 -19.86 7.37 -4.81
N ASP A 86 -20.28 8.64 -4.75
CA ASP A 86 -21.57 9.04 -4.17
C ASP A 86 -22.60 9.20 -5.29
N ASN A 87 -23.39 8.16 -5.51
CA ASN A 87 -24.34 8.02 -6.64
C ASN A 87 -25.48 9.06 -6.71
N ASP A 88 -25.60 10.01 -5.78
CA ASP A 88 -26.74 10.94 -5.71
C ASP A 88 -26.44 12.41 -6.04
N PHE A 89 -25.19 12.80 -6.29
CA PHE A 89 -24.87 14.19 -6.65
C PHE A 89 -24.08 14.29 -7.95
N ARG A 90 -24.80 14.49 -9.08
CA ARG A 90 -24.27 14.95 -10.38
C ARG A 90 -23.75 16.38 -10.31
N SER A 91 -22.79 16.67 -9.43
CA SER A 91 -22.10 17.95 -9.43
C SER A 91 -20.73 17.80 -10.10
N ASN A 92 -20.61 18.29 -11.34
CA ASN A 92 -19.33 18.51 -12.05
C ASN A 92 -18.53 19.67 -11.41
N LYS A 93 -18.44 19.72 -10.07
CA LYS A 93 -17.69 20.74 -9.35
C LYS A 93 -16.27 20.24 -9.10
N GLY A 94 -15.45 20.31 -10.14
CA GLY A 94 -14.01 20.08 -10.01
C GLY A 94 -13.29 21.32 -9.50
N THR A 95 -12.28 21.14 -8.63
CA THR A 95 -11.42 22.25 -8.19
C THR A 95 -10.07 22.14 -8.89
N LYS A 96 -9.58 23.24 -9.49
CA LYS A 96 -8.22 23.29 -10.06
C LYS A 96 -7.25 23.94 -9.09
N GLN A 97 -6.41 23.15 -8.43
CA GLN A 97 -5.50 23.64 -7.39
C GLN A 97 -4.15 22.93 -7.43
N PHE A 98 -3.10 23.58 -6.92
CA PHE A 98 -1.83 22.90 -6.66
C PHE A 98 -2.06 21.78 -5.63
N PRO A 99 -1.59 20.55 -5.87
CA PRO A 99 -1.73 19.43 -4.94
C PRO A 99 -0.73 19.57 -3.78
N LEU A 100 -0.79 20.69 -3.07
CA LEU A 100 0.11 21.05 -1.98
C LEU A 100 -0.68 21.47 -0.74
N ARG A 101 -0.10 21.18 0.43
CA ARG A 101 -0.55 21.72 1.72
C ARG A 101 0.67 22.11 2.56
N LEU A 102 0.54 23.14 3.39
CA LEU A 102 1.53 23.47 4.40
C LEU A 102 1.73 22.26 5.35
N SER A 103 2.97 21.98 5.72
CA SER A 103 3.32 20.73 6.44
C SER A 103 4.32 20.92 7.58
N TRP A 104 4.35 22.09 8.23
CA TRP A 104 5.04 22.24 9.52
C TRP A 104 4.39 21.41 10.63
N ALA A 105 3.06 21.31 10.60
CA ALA A 105 2.28 20.45 11.46
C ALA A 105 1.35 19.61 10.59
N MET A 106 1.16 18.35 10.97
CA MET A 106 0.24 17.44 10.33
C MET A 106 -0.42 16.55 11.37
N THR A 107 -1.58 16.00 11.03
CA THR A 107 -2.25 15.04 11.90
C THR A 107 -1.51 13.70 11.87
N ILE A 108 -1.58 12.94 12.97
CA ILE A 108 -0.98 11.60 13.07
C ILE A 108 -1.46 10.70 11.92
N HIS A 109 -2.73 10.77 11.55
CA HIS A 109 -3.31 10.06 10.40
C HIS A 109 -2.60 10.38 9.07
N LYS A 110 -2.19 11.64 8.85
CA LYS A 110 -1.45 12.04 7.65
C LYS A 110 0.04 11.70 7.71
N ALA A 111 0.55 11.49 8.91
CA ALA A 111 1.91 10.99 9.12
C ALA A 111 2.02 9.46 8.98
N GLN A 112 0.92 8.72 8.81
CA GLN A 112 0.98 7.26 8.70
C GLN A 112 1.86 6.85 7.49
N GLY A 113 2.89 6.06 7.75
CA GLY A 113 3.84 5.61 6.73
C GLY A 113 5.02 6.57 6.47
N ILE A 114 5.05 7.77 7.05
CA ILE A 114 6.23 8.64 6.96
C ILE A 114 7.31 8.19 7.96
N THR A 115 8.55 8.55 7.67
CA THR A 115 9.69 8.40 8.57
C THR A 115 10.45 9.72 8.63
N VAL A 116 10.68 10.23 9.83
CA VAL A 116 11.33 11.52 10.08
C VAL A 116 12.48 11.38 11.07
N ASP A 117 13.46 12.28 10.96
CA ASP A 117 14.61 12.29 11.89
C ASP A 117 14.27 12.96 13.21
N GLN A 118 13.44 14.00 13.17
CA GLN A 118 12.99 14.73 14.36
C GLN A 118 11.50 15.04 14.27
N VAL A 119 10.80 14.93 15.39
CA VAL A 119 9.37 15.24 15.48
C VAL A 119 8.99 15.74 16.86
N ALA A 120 8.13 16.76 16.89
CA ALA A 120 7.41 17.15 18.09
C ALA A 120 5.97 16.62 18.04
N ILE A 121 5.56 15.87 19.05
CA ILE A 121 4.23 15.27 19.14
C ILE A 121 3.54 15.82 20.39
N SER A 122 2.45 16.56 20.21
CA SER A 122 1.54 16.88 21.32
C SER A 122 0.56 15.73 21.53
N THR A 123 0.42 15.26 22.77
CA THR A 123 -0.50 14.16 23.09
C THR A 123 -1.87 14.63 23.57
N LYS A 124 -2.06 15.95 23.74
CA LYS A 124 -3.29 16.59 24.23
C LYS A 124 -4.54 16.13 23.47
N ASP A 125 -4.48 16.20 22.13
CA ASP A 125 -5.62 15.93 21.25
C ASP A 125 -5.61 14.50 20.68
N MET A 126 -4.88 13.57 21.29
CA MET A 126 -4.93 12.16 20.90
C MET A 126 -6.20 11.49 21.47
N PHE A 127 -6.91 10.70 20.65
CA PHE A 127 -8.22 10.14 21.05
C PHE A 127 -8.51 8.71 20.56
N GLY A 128 -7.56 8.05 19.91
CA GLY A 128 -7.79 6.79 19.19
C GLY A 128 -6.78 5.73 19.57
N THR A 129 -7.26 4.49 19.60
CA THR A 129 -6.46 3.29 19.92
C THR A 129 -5.30 3.15 18.95
N GLY A 130 -4.08 2.96 19.45
CA GLY A 130 -2.90 2.78 18.60
C GLY A 130 -2.38 4.05 17.90
N MET A 131 -3.05 5.21 18.04
CA MET A 131 -2.52 6.47 17.48
C MET A 131 -1.18 6.85 18.12
N GLY A 132 -1.00 6.60 19.42
CA GLY A 132 0.26 6.86 20.11
C GLY A 132 1.41 6.06 19.51
N TYR A 133 1.22 4.75 19.33
CA TYR A 133 2.17 3.91 18.62
C TYR A 133 2.45 4.42 17.20
N THR A 134 1.41 4.82 16.47
CA THR A 134 1.55 5.33 15.10
C THR A 134 2.40 6.59 15.07
N ALA A 135 2.19 7.52 16.00
CA ALA A 135 2.93 8.77 16.10
C ALA A 135 4.39 8.53 16.50
N LEU A 136 4.63 7.73 17.55
CA LEU A 136 5.96 7.42 18.06
C LEU A 136 6.81 6.66 17.03
N SER A 137 6.21 5.71 16.30
CA SER A 137 6.93 4.91 15.29
C SER A 137 7.33 5.68 14.03
N ARG A 138 7.05 7.00 13.93
CA ARG A 138 7.47 7.82 12.78
C ARG A 138 8.92 8.30 12.91
N VAL A 139 9.44 8.41 14.12
CA VAL A 139 10.81 8.92 14.36
C VAL A 139 11.82 7.77 14.32
N ARG A 140 12.99 8.01 13.72
CA ARG A 140 14.03 6.98 13.58
C ARG A 140 14.75 6.67 14.88
N THR A 141 14.98 7.68 15.70
CA THR A 141 15.77 7.57 16.92
C THR A 141 15.05 8.25 18.08
N LEU A 142 15.37 7.83 19.30
CA LEU A 142 14.75 8.40 20.50
C LEU A 142 15.16 9.86 20.70
N GLU A 143 16.39 10.24 20.34
CA GLU A 143 16.91 11.60 20.45
C GLU A 143 16.16 12.58 19.55
N GLY A 144 15.53 12.10 18.48
CA GLY A 144 14.70 12.91 17.60
C GLY A 144 13.26 13.10 18.09
N LEU A 145 12.87 12.44 19.17
CA LEU A 145 11.51 12.46 19.70
C LEU A 145 11.34 13.55 20.75
N PHE A 146 10.43 14.48 20.49
CA PHE A 146 10.02 15.49 21.46
C PHE A 146 8.53 15.32 21.78
N LEU A 147 8.21 15.07 23.04
CA LEU A 147 6.83 14.96 23.51
C LEU A 147 6.40 16.25 24.20
N ILE A 148 5.26 16.77 23.78
CA ILE A 148 4.63 17.97 24.34
C ILE A 148 3.30 17.53 24.95
N ASP A 149 2.90 18.15 26.06
CA ASP A 149 1.63 17.85 26.75
C ASP A 149 1.44 16.36 27.01
N LEU A 150 2.41 15.69 27.65
CA LEU A 150 2.41 14.24 27.80
C LEU A 150 1.27 13.75 28.70
N HIS A 151 0.33 13.02 28.10
CA HIS A 151 -0.78 12.35 28.75
C HIS A 151 -0.64 10.84 28.54
N VAL A 152 -0.06 10.16 29.53
CA VAL A 152 0.29 8.72 29.43
C VAL A 152 -0.94 7.84 29.14
N ASN A 153 -2.12 8.23 29.64
CA ASN A 153 -3.39 7.54 29.37
C ASN A 153 -3.85 7.58 27.90
N LYS A 154 -3.17 8.34 27.02
CA LYS A 154 -3.43 8.36 25.57
C LYS A 154 -2.68 7.26 24.80
N PHE A 155 -1.81 6.51 25.47
CA PHE A 155 -1.11 5.37 24.90
C PHE A 155 -1.81 4.08 25.30
N TYR A 156 -2.79 3.67 24.50
CA TYR A 156 -3.57 2.46 24.74
C TYR A 156 -3.87 1.71 23.43
N CYS A 157 -4.02 0.41 23.58
CA CYS A 157 -4.44 -0.50 22.51
C CYS A 157 -5.92 -0.84 22.67
N ASN A 158 -6.54 -1.28 21.58
CA ASN A 158 -7.89 -1.83 21.65
C ASN A 158 -7.79 -3.25 22.22
N GLU A 159 -8.49 -3.54 23.31
CA GLU A 159 -8.48 -4.87 23.96
C GLU A 159 -8.90 -5.99 23.00
N ASN A 160 -9.75 -5.69 22.02
CA ASN A 160 -10.10 -6.66 20.98
C ASN A 160 -8.89 -7.05 20.13
N ILE A 161 -7.94 -6.14 19.87
CA ILE A 161 -6.73 -6.45 19.13
C ILE A 161 -5.84 -7.38 19.95
N ASP A 162 -5.64 -7.13 21.24
CA ASP A 162 -4.83 -8.02 22.10
C ASP A 162 -5.47 -9.41 22.20
N ARG A 163 -6.80 -9.47 22.34
CA ARG A 163 -7.54 -10.73 22.28
C ARG A 163 -7.32 -11.43 20.95
N VAL A 164 -7.45 -10.74 19.82
CA VAL A 164 -7.24 -11.33 18.50
C VAL A 164 -5.80 -11.80 18.35
N LEU A 165 -4.79 -10.98 18.68
CA LEU A 165 -3.37 -11.33 18.63
C LEU A 165 -3.06 -12.55 19.51
N SER A 166 -3.63 -12.66 20.71
CA SER A 166 -3.48 -13.85 21.58
C SER A 166 -4.18 -15.09 21.02
N GLN A 167 -5.27 -14.91 20.27
CA GLN A 167 -5.98 -15.97 19.56
C GLN A 167 -5.33 -16.34 18.23
N MET A 168 -4.43 -15.50 17.68
CA MET A 168 -3.62 -15.81 16.51
C MET A 168 -2.60 -16.90 16.90
N LYS A 169 -3.09 -18.14 17.02
CA LYS A 169 -2.29 -19.32 17.28
C LYS A 169 -1.32 -19.50 16.12
N GLN A 170 -0.06 -19.81 16.41
CA GLN A 170 0.84 -20.34 15.38
C GLN A 170 0.24 -21.65 14.84
N VAL A 171 0.48 -22.00 13.57
CA VAL A 171 0.16 -23.36 13.10
C VAL A 171 1.02 -24.30 13.92
N LYS A 172 0.45 -24.89 14.98
CA LYS A 172 1.10 -25.98 15.68
C LYS A 172 0.94 -27.19 14.75
N ARG A 173 2.03 -27.94 14.52
CA ARG A 173 2.03 -29.27 13.88
C ARG A 173 1.28 -30.32 14.73
N LYS A 174 0.16 -29.97 15.37
CA LYS A 174 -0.76 -30.96 15.94
C LYS A 174 -1.61 -31.51 14.81
N GLN A 175 -1.92 -32.80 14.89
CA GLN A 175 -2.88 -33.45 14.01
C GLN A 175 -4.18 -32.65 14.03
N LEU A 176 -4.49 -32.00 12.92
CA LEU A 176 -5.78 -31.36 12.72
C LEU A 176 -6.80 -32.50 12.59
N ILE A 177 -7.82 -32.50 13.43
CA ILE A 177 -8.89 -33.49 13.36
C ILE A 177 -9.78 -33.05 12.20
N PHE A 178 -9.60 -33.70 11.06
CA PHE A 178 -10.38 -33.47 9.85
C PHE A 178 -11.40 -34.59 9.68
N GLN A 179 -12.56 -34.25 9.10
CA GLN A 179 -13.52 -35.28 8.72
C GLN A 179 -12.96 -36.03 7.50
N ASN A 180 -12.71 -37.32 7.68
CA ASN A 180 -12.08 -38.17 6.67
C ASN A 180 -13.15 -38.81 5.76
N SER A 181 -14.00 -37.98 5.16
CA SER A 181 -15.10 -38.41 4.28
C SER A 181 -15.16 -37.49 3.05
N SER A 182 -15.40 -38.08 1.88
CA SER A 182 -15.56 -37.37 0.60
C SER A 182 -16.74 -36.38 0.59
N ASN A 183 -17.65 -36.48 1.55
CA ASN A 183 -18.79 -35.57 1.67
C ASN A 183 -18.42 -34.22 2.30
N TYR A 184 -17.20 -34.09 2.82
CA TYR A 184 -16.78 -32.91 3.58
C TYR A 184 -15.49 -32.32 3.01
N LEU A 185 -15.53 -31.02 2.75
CA LEU A 185 -14.35 -30.23 2.44
C LEU A 185 -13.83 -29.59 3.73
N ASN A 186 -12.62 -29.98 4.15
CA ASN A 186 -11.99 -29.42 5.34
C ASN A 186 -11.21 -28.14 4.97
N ILE A 187 -11.68 -26.99 5.44
CA ILE A 187 -11.03 -25.69 5.20
C ILE A 187 -10.40 -25.19 6.49
N LEU A 188 -9.08 -24.94 6.47
CA LEU A 188 -8.37 -24.28 7.55
C LEU A 188 -8.10 -22.81 7.17
N PHE A 189 -8.68 -21.87 7.92
CA PHE A 189 -8.29 -20.46 7.82
C PHE A 189 -7.18 -20.17 8.84
N HIS A 190 -6.04 -19.65 8.37
CA HIS A 190 -4.91 -19.37 9.23
C HIS A 190 -4.24 -18.03 8.92
N ASN A 191 -3.74 -17.35 9.94
CA ASN A 191 -2.98 -16.10 9.77
C ASN A 191 -1.60 -16.41 9.15
N ILE A 192 -1.18 -15.57 8.20
CA ILE A 192 0.17 -15.56 7.59
C ILE A 192 1.27 -15.54 8.65
N GLU A 193 1.11 -14.78 9.74
CA GLU A 193 2.11 -14.74 10.84
C GLU A 193 2.30 -16.10 11.53
N GLY A 194 1.29 -16.96 11.47
CA GLY A 194 1.37 -18.33 11.97
C GLY A 194 2.09 -19.31 11.03
N LEU A 195 2.39 -18.91 9.79
CA LEU A 195 3.13 -19.66 8.78
C LEU A 195 4.57 -19.16 8.70
N LYS A 196 5.42 -19.50 9.68
CA LYS A 196 6.81 -18.99 9.80
C LYS A 196 7.72 -19.21 8.58
N TYR A 197 7.26 -20.01 7.63
CA TYR A 197 8.03 -20.52 6.51
C TYR A 197 7.41 -20.20 5.15
N LEU A 198 6.25 -19.52 5.12
CA LEU A 198 5.59 -19.00 3.93
C LEU A 198 5.32 -17.51 4.11
N ILE A 199 5.57 -16.72 3.07
CA ILE A 199 5.24 -15.29 3.04
C ILE A 199 4.38 -15.05 1.81
N CYS A 200 3.09 -14.82 2.06
CA CYS A 200 2.09 -14.55 1.03
C CYS A 200 1.90 -13.03 0.88
N LEU A 201 2.18 -12.49 -0.30
CA LEU A 201 2.15 -11.05 -0.56
C LEU A 201 1.25 -10.73 -1.76
N THR A 202 0.59 -9.58 -1.67
CA THR A 202 -0.05 -8.93 -2.82
C THR A 202 0.82 -7.76 -3.23
N GLU A 203 1.29 -7.77 -4.48
CA GLU A 203 2.35 -6.87 -4.89
C GLU A 203 1.93 -6.00 -6.07
N THR A 204 2.25 -4.71 -5.99
CA THR A 204 1.86 -3.72 -7.00
C THR A 204 2.86 -3.59 -8.14
N TRP A 205 4.05 -4.17 -8.00
CA TRP A 205 5.12 -4.11 -9.00
C TRP A 205 5.12 -5.31 -9.97
N LEU A 206 4.54 -6.45 -9.58
CA LEU A 206 4.49 -7.68 -10.38
C LEU A 206 3.93 -7.44 -11.80
N ASN A 207 4.59 -8.00 -12.80
CA ASN A 207 4.14 -8.07 -14.19
C ASN A 207 4.90 -9.20 -14.90
N ASP A 208 4.41 -9.62 -16.08
CA ASP A 208 4.93 -10.78 -16.82
C ASP A 208 6.37 -10.61 -17.33
N LYS A 209 6.92 -9.38 -17.30
CA LYS A 209 8.25 -9.06 -17.84
C LYS A 209 9.34 -8.97 -16.76
N ILE A 210 8.99 -9.11 -15.49
CA ILE A 210 9.95 -8.99 -14.39
C ILE A 210 10.84 -10.22 -14.31
N LYS A 211 12.16 -10.00 -14.22
CA LYS A 211 13.13 -11.05 -13.90
C LYS A 211 13.07 -11.36 -12.41
N LYS A 212 12.90 -12.64 -12.08
CA LYS A 212 12.83 -13.16 -10.69
C LYS A 212 14.05 -12.76 -9.84
N THR A 213 15.22 -12.62 -10.45
CA THR A 213 16.50 -12.31 -9.80
C THR A 213 16.50 -11.00 -9.00
N ASN A 214 15.65 -10.04 -9.34
CA ASN A 214 15.60 -8.75 -8.62
C ASN A 214 14.90 -8.83 -7.26
N PHE A 215 14.25 -9.96 -6.98
CA PHE A 215 13.38 -10.16 -5.82
C PHE A 215 13.76 -11.42 -5.06
N GLU A 216 15.02 -11.85 -5.15
CA GLU A 216 15.53 -12.99 -4.38
C GLU A 216 15.68 -12.61 -2.91
N MET A 217 15.36 -13.56 -2.03
CA MET A 217 15.54 -13.44 -0.60
C MET A 217 16.32 -14.66 -0.13
N ASN A 218 17.47 -14.45 0.51
CA ASN A 218 18.34 -15.54 0.95
C ASN A 218 17.58 -16.55 1.83
N GLY A 219 17.66 -17.83 1.48
CA GLY A 219 16.97 -18.92 2.17
C GLY A 219 15.52 -19.15 1.71
N TYR A 220 15.05 -18.44 0.68
CA TYR A 220 13.69 -18.52 0.18
C TYR A 220 13.63 -18.57 -1.35
N GLN A 221 12.65 -19.31 -1.86
CA GLN A 221 12.27 -19.36 -3.26
C GLN A 221 10.99 -18.55 -3.51
N LEU A 222 10.86 -17.98 -4.72
CA LEU A 222 9.73 -17.13 -5.12
C LEU A 222 8.88 -17.78 -6.22
N ILE A 223 7.59 -17.95 -5.93
CA ILE A 223 6.54 -18.21 -6.93
C ILE A 223 5.66 -16.97 -7.02
N HIS A 224 5.32 -16.53 -8.23
CA HIS A 224 4.46 -15.38 -8.41
C HIS A 224 3.55 -15.55 -9.63
N LYS A 225 2.40 -14.90 -9.57
CA LYS A 225 1.45 -14.81 -10.67
C LYS A 225 1.01 -13.36 -10.83
N SER A 226 1.17 -12.83 -12.04
CA SER A 226 0.76 -11.46 -12.33
C SER A 226 -0.77 -11.33 -12.33
N ARG A 227 -1.25 -10.10 -12.17
CA ARG A 227 -2.67 -9.77 -12.31
C ARG A 227 -3.14 -10.06 -13.73
N SER A 228 -2.40 -9.65 -14.75
CA SER A 228 -2.74 -9.93 -16.15
C SER A 228 -2.95 -11.43 -16.37
N SER A 229 -2.04 -12.29 -15.93
CA SER A 229 -2.18 -13.75 -16.06
C SER A 229 -3.28 -14.39 -15.20
N SER A 230 -3.84 -13.66 -14.23
CA SER A 230 -4.90 -14.16 -13.33
C SER A 230 -6.32 -13.91 -13.85
N PHE A 231 -6.48 -13.05 -14.85
CA PHE A 231 -7.77 -12.66 -15.41
C PHE A 231 -7.83 -12.96 -16.90
N SER A 232 -9.03 -13.19 -17.43
CA SER A 232 -9.24 -13.32 -18.88
C SER A 232 -9.03 -11.98 -19.60
N ASN A 233 -8.65 -12.02 -20.88
CA ASN A 233 -8.36 -10.82 -21.70
C ASN A 233 -9.49 -9.78 -21.70
N ASN A 234 -10.74 -10.22 -21.55
CA ASN A 234 -11.93 -9.35 -21.57
C ASN A 234 -12.23 -8.70 -20.22
N HIS A 235 -11.56 -9.12 -19.14
CA HIS A 235 -11.81 -8.62 -17.80
C HIS A 235 -11.05 -7.30 -17.56
N LYS A 236 -11.70 -6.30 -16.94
CA LYS A 236 -11.12 -4.96 -16.69
C LYS A 236 -9.75 -4.99 -15.99
N LEU A 237 -9.56 -5.94 -15.07
CA LEU A 237 -8.31 -6.11 -14.33
C LEU A 237 -7.16 -6.70 -15.16
N HIS A 238 -7.45 -7.41 -16.26
CA HIS A 238 -6.43 -7.95 -17.16
C HIS A 238 -5.59 -6.84 -17.80
N CYS A 239 -6.23 -5.73 -18.19
CA CYS A 239 -5.55 -4.59 -18.81
C CYS A 239 -4.63 -3.80 -17.85
N GLN A 240 -4.64 -4.10 -16.54
CA GLN A 240 -3.75 -3.45 -15.60
C GLN A 240 -2.33 -3.97 -15.74
N LYS A 241 -1.40 -3.06 -16.06
CA LYS A 241 0.00 -3.39 -16.37
C LYS A 241 0.80 -3.97 -15.20
N ARG A 242 0.31 -3.84 -13.96
CA ARG A 242 1.01 -4.30 -12.77
C ARG A 242 0.04 -4.82 -11.72
N GLY A 243 0.56 -5.64 -10.82
CA GLY A 243 -0.21 -6.30 -9.79
C GLY A 243 -0.01 -7.79 -9.79
N GLY A 244 -0.36 -8.45 -8.70
CA GLY A 244 -0.45 -9.90 -8.62
C GLY A 244 -0.18 -10.39 -7.21
N ILE A 245 0.05 -11.70 -7.13
CA ILE A 245 0.37 -12.39 -5.89
C ILE A 245 1.78 -12.97 -6.00
N ALA A 246 2.52 -12.84 -4.91
CA ALA A 246 3.80 -13.48 -4.69
C ALA A 246 3.73 -14.38 -3.46
N LEU A 247 4.47 -15.48 -3.52
CA LEU A 247 4.69 -16.41 -2.44
C LEU A 247 6.19 -16.65 -2.30
N TYR A 248 6.75 -16.31 -1.15
CA TYR A 248 8.06 -16.78 -0.75
C TYR A 248 7.91 -17.99 0.16
N TYR A 249 8.70 -19.03 -0.06
CA TYR A 249 8.77 -20.19 0.82
C TYR A 249 10.22 -20.57 1.08
N ARG A 250 10.49 -21.10 2.27
CA ARG A 250 11.84 -21.45 2.70
C ARG A 250 12.39 -22.64 1.91
N ASP A 251 13.69 -22.65 1.61
CA ASP A 251 14.33 -23.65 0.73
C ASP A 251 14.20 -25.10 1.21
N ASP A 252 13.99 -25.34 2.50
CA ASP A 252 13.83 -26.67 3.09
C ASP A 252 12.41 -27.25 2.97
N ILE A 253 11.50 -26.50 2.34
CA ILE A 253 10.11 -26.90 2.11
C ILE A 253 9.97 -27.51 0.72
N SER A 254 9.37 -28.70 0.72
CA SER A 254 8.98 -29.40 -0.50
C SER A 254 7.56 -28.97 -0.89
N LEU A 255 7.46 -28.22 -1.98
CA LEU A 255 6.21 -27.64 -2.48
C LEU A 255 5.99 -28.07 -3.93
N GLN A 256 4.76 -28.46 -4.26
CA GLN A 256 4.35 -28.73 -5.64
C GLN A 256 3.25 -27.74 -6.04
N GLU A 257 3.49 -26.95 -7.08
CA GLU A 257 2.46 -26.04 -7.60
C GLU A 257 1.32 -26.86 -8.23
N ILE A 258 0.09 -26.56 -7.83
CA ILE A 258 -1.10 -27.15 -8.41
C ILE A 258 -1.60 -26.16 -9.48
N HIS A 259 -1.30 -26.45 -10.74
CA HIS A 259 -1.73 -25.62 -11.88
C HIS A 259 -3.26 -25.58 -11.98
N SER A 260 -3.90 -24.60 -11.35
CA SER A 260 -5.35 -24.34 -11.42
C SER A 260 -5.85 -24.30 -12.87
N CYS A 261 -7.12 -24.67 -13.11
CA CYS A 261 -7.80 -24.39 -14.38
C CYS A 261 -7.52 -22.93 -14.79
N GLU A 262 -7.12 -22.72 -16.04
CA GLU A 262 -6.87 -21.37 -16.54
C GLU A 262 -8.17 -20.54 -16.45
N HIS A 263 -8.04 -19.27 -16.07
CA HIS A 263 -9.11 -18.25 -16.11
C HIS A 263 -10.23 -18.28 -15.04
N LEU A 264 -9.88 -18.54 -13.77
CA LEU A 264 -10.83 -18.34 -12.66
C LEU A 264 -11.19 -16.86 -12.37
N ASN A 265 -10.56 -15.90 -13.05
CA ASN A 265 -10.81 -14.46 -12.89
C ASN A 265 -10.67 -13.98 -11.43
N PHE A 266 -9.64 -14.45 -10.71
CA PHE A 266 -9.17 -13.82 -9.48
C PHE A 266 -7.70 -14.16 -9.26
N GLU A 267 -6.99 -13.30 -8.54
CA GLU A 267 -5.57 -13.50 -8.25
C GLU A 267 -5.41 -14.66 -7.27
N HIS A 268 -4.70 -15.71 -7.67
CA HIS A 268 -4.43 -16.86 -6.81
C HIS A 268 -3.22 -17.69 -7.23
N ILE A 269 -2.65 -18.40 -6.27
CA ILE A 269 -1.63 -19.46 -6.42
C ILE A 269 -2.05 -20.62 -5.50
N THR A 270 -2.09 -21.83 -6.04
CA THR A 270 -2.43 -23.05 -5.28
C THR A 270 -1.24 -23.99 -5.27
N PHE A 271 -0.91 -24.54 -4.12
CA PHE A 271 0.22 -25.44 -3.98
C PHE A 271 -0.02 -26.49 -2.90
N GLU A 272 0.64 -27.63 -3.05
CA GLU A 272 0.66 -28.69 -2.07
C GLU A 272 1.95 -28.65 -1.26
N LEU A 273 1.82 -28.64 0.07
CA LEU A 273 2.90 -28.91 1.00
C LEU A 273 3.04 -30.43 1.14
N LEU A 274 4.04 -31.00 0.47
CA LEU A 274 4.17 -32.45 0.29
C LEU A 274 4.35 -33.22 1.61
N LYS A 275 5.09 -32.65 2.57
CA LYS A 275 5.35 -33.29 3.87
C LYS A 275 4.10 -33.30 4.75
N GLU A 276 3.33 -32.21 4.72
CA GLU A 276 2.15 -32.02 5.54
C GLU A 276 0.86 -32.54 4.88
N LYS A 277 0.89 -32.89 3.59
CA LYS A 277 -0.29 -33.23 2.77
C LYS A 277 -1.38 -32.16 2.87
N LEU A 278 -0.96 -30.89 2.81
CA LEU A 278 -1.85 -29.74 2.89
C LEU A 278 -1.85 -29.00 1.56
N ILE A 279 -3.04 -28.72 1.04
CA ILE A 279 -3.20 -27.81 -0.09
C ILE A 279 -3.42 -26.40 0.46
N VAL A 280 -2.57 -25.47 0.03
CA VAL A 280 -2.62 -24.07 0.42
C VAL A 280 -3.07 -23.25 -0.79
N LEU A 281 -4.09 -22.42 -0.57
CA LEU A 281 -4.59 -21.46 -1.53
C LEU A 281 -4.22 -20.05 -1.06
N ASN A 282 -3.27 -19.42 -1.73
CA ASN A 282 -3.00 -17.99 -1.57
C ASN A 282 -3.83 -17.22 -2.61
N CYS A 283 -4.83 -16.46 -2.17
CA CYS A 283 -5.71 -15.72 -3.06
C CYS A 283 -5.98 -14.29 -2.57
N TYR A 284 -6.26 -13.39 -3.52
CA TYR A 284 -6.59 -12.00 -3.23
C TYR A 284 -7.77 -11.53 -4.08
N ARG A 285 -8.69 -10.82 -3.43
CA ARG A 285 -9.78 -10.11 -4.11
C ARG A 285 -9.41 -8.65 -4.25
N SER A 286 -9.22 -8.20 -5.49
CA SER A 286 -9.07 -6.77 -5.78
C SER A 286 -10.31 -5.98 -5.29
N PRO A 287 -10.16 -4.79 -4.68
CA PRO A 287 -11.29 -3.95 -4.30
C PRO A 287 -12.21 -3.61 -5.48
N GLN A 288 -11.68 -3.61 -6.70
CA GLN A 288 -12.42 -3.35 -7.94
C GLN A 288 -13.21 -4.56 -8.44
N GLN A 289 -12.98 -5.75 -7.88
CA GLN A 289 -13.66 -6.98 -8.26
C GLN A 289 -14.98 -7.14 -7.49
N ASN A 290 -16.03 -7.56 -8.21
CA ASN A 290 -17.33 -7.87 -7.60
C ASN A 290 -17.19 -9.01 -6.57
N LYS A 291 -17.73 -8.79 -5.37
CA LYS A 291 -17.63 -9.76 -4.27
C LYS A 291 -18.33 -11.09 -4.59
N THR A 292 -19.51 -11.03 -5.19
CA THR A 292 -20.30 -12.22 -5.54
C THR A 292 -19.58 -13.05 -6.60
N GLU A 293 -19.06 -12.40 -7.65
CA GLU A 293 -18.28 -13.06 -8.69
C GLU A 293 -17.03 -13.74 -8.12
N PHE A 294 -16.28 -13.04 -7.27
CA PHE A 294 -15.11 -13.60 -6.58
C PHE A 294 -15.47 -14.85 -5.76
N LEU A 295 -16.55 -14.79 -4.96
CA LEU A 295 -16.99 -15.92 -4.14
C LEU A 295 -17.45 -17.11 -4.99
N THR A 296 -18.13 -16.87 -6.10
CA THR A 296 -18.54 -17.92 -7.05
C THR A 296 -17.32 -18.62 -7.65
N ASN A 297 -16.34 -17.85 -8.12
CA ASN A 297 -15.13 -18.40 -8.74
C ASN A 297 -14.24 -19.11 -7.72
N LEU A 298 -14.13 -18.57 -6.50
CA LEU A 298 -13.44 -19.21 -5.39
C LEU A 298 -14.09 -20.56 -5.05
N THR A 299 -15.42 -20.59 -4.95
CA THR A 299 -16.17 -21.82 -4.68
C THR A 299 -15.99 -22.85 -5.80
N LYS A 300 -15.97 -22.42 -7.06
CA LYS A 300 -15.68 -23.28 -8.20
C LYS A 300 -14.28 -23.89 -8.09
N HIS A 301 -13.27 -23.07 -7.81
CA HIS A 301 -11.90 -23.54 -7.61
C HIS A 301 -11.79 -24.56 -6.48
N LEU A 302 -12.43 -24.28 -5.34
CA LEU A 302 -12.45 -25.20 -4.18
C LEU A 302 -13.15 -26.53 -4.48
N LYS A 303 -14.00 -26.63 -5.50
CA LYS A 303 -14.71 -27.86 -5.90
C LYS A 303 -13.99 -28.65 -7.00
N GLU A 304 -13.23 -27.98 -7.87
CA GLU A 304 -12.53 -28.63 -9.00
C GLU A 304 -11.16 -29.21 -8.61
N LYS A 305 -10.59 -28.77 -7.48
CA LYS A 305 -9.16 -28.95 -7.14
C LYS A 305 -8.88 -29.53 -5.75
N LEU A 306 -9.92 -29.74 -4.93
CA LEU A 306 -9.88 -30.35 -3.61
C LEU A 306 -10.88 -31.51 -3.58
#